data_AF-A9BKR7-F1
#
_entry.id   AF-A9BKR7-F1
#
_cell.length_a   1.000
_cell.length_b   1.000
_cell.length_c   1.000
_cell.angle_alpha   90.00
_cell.angle_beta   90.00
_cell.angle_gamma   90.00
#
_symmetry.space_group_name_H-M   'P 1'
#
loop_
_entity.id
_entity.type
_entity.pdbx_description
1 polymer ?
#
loop_
_entity_poly.entity_id
_entity_poly.type
_entity_poly.pdbx_seq_one_letter_code
_entity_poly.pdbx_strand_id
1 'polypeptide(L)'
;MEPKKTELNIFKKRSKKIKIFERAGLFLRIYRSGKIPKIIKFIPILKNFEEILWLTRPDRWSFQALFTITRMFFSKLNQDQLKRFFCLVLVPRFQEEIFKKKKINPHLFLTIKLSAKKEKFFFSNLIIPICSSKNCTTREAIFLASIISNCKFSINHILCLVLILIKDKLFSNSRCLILRGILSKKYNLPNRILEYLMDFFLFNKNKIKLEKFRNCFLIFIKNYSAFFSIEEKSCLLKILP
;
A
#
# COMPACT_ATOMS: atom_id res chain seq x y z
N MET A 1 -57.61 11.21 6.81
CA MET A 1 -57.27 10.06 5.93
C MET A 1 -56.70 10.68 4.65
N GLU A 2 -55.51 10.43 4.10
CA GLU A 2 -54.43 9.45 4.29
C GLU A 2 -53.10 10.14 3.91
N PRO A 3 -52.07 10.14 4.77
CA PRO A 3 -50.69 10.23 4.29
C PRO A 3 -49.87 9.09 4.90
N LYS A 4 -50.29 7.83 4.69
CA LYS A 4 -49.59 6.66 5.25
C LYS A 4 -49.27 5.54 4.24
N LYS A 5 -49.78 5.60 3.00
CA LYS A 5 -49.54 4.55 1.98
C LYS A 5 -48.33 4.85 1.07
N THR A 6 -48.04 6.12 0.78
CA THR A 6 -46.95 6.54 -0.11
C THR A 6 -45.57 6.46 0.54
N GLU A 7 -45.41 6.96 1.77
CA GLU A 7 -44.15 6.88 2.52
C GLU A 7 -43.78 5.43 2.87
N LEU A 8 -44.75 4.64 3.33
CA LEU A 8 -44.54 3.22 3.66
C LEU A 8 -44.08 2.41 2.44
N ASN A 9 -44.56 2.75 1.24
CA ASN A 9 -44.13 2.12 0.00
C ASN A 9 -42.71 2.55 -0.42
N ILE A 10 -42.32 3.79 -0.16
CA ILE A 10 -40.94 4.27 -0.40
C ILE A 10 -39.97 3.58 0.57
N PHE A 11 -40.32 3.46 1.85
CA PHE A 11 -39.54 2.69 2.85
C PHE A 11 -39.50 1.19 2.56
N LYS A 12 -40.62 0.57 2.13
CA LYS A 12 -40.66 -0.85 1.70
C LYS A 12 -39.87 -1.12 0.42
N LYS A 13 -39.85 -0.19 -0.55
CA LYS A 13 -39.10 -0.32 -1.80
C LYS A 13 -37.60 -0.05 -1.60
N ARG A 14 -37.25 0.87 -0.68
CA ARG A 14 -35.88 1.04 -0.17
C ARG A 14 -35.41 -0.22 0.58
N SER A 15 -36.24 -0.80 1.45
CA SER A 15 -35.86 -1.98 2.25
C SER A 15 -35.62 -3.23 1.40
N LYS A 16 -36.40 -3.46 0.33
CA LYS A 16 -36.14 -4.58 -0.60
C LYS A 16 -34.79 -4.45 -1.31
N LYS A 17 -34.43 -3.27 -1.80
CA LYS A 17 -33.13 -3.02 -2.47
C LYS A 17 -31.96 -3.19 -1.51
N ILE A 18 -32.09 -2.67 -0.29
CA ILE A 18 -31.08 -2.79 0.77
C ILE A 18 -30.83 -4.27 1.11
N LYS A 19 -31.90 -5.06 1.31
CA LYS A 19 -31.80 -6.50 1.60
C LYS A 19 -31.06 -7.30 0.52
N ILE A 20 -31.13 -6.88 -0.75
CA ILE A 20 -30.41 -7.55 -1.84
C ILE A 20 -28.90 -7.34 -1.70
N PHE A 21 -28.46 -6.12 -1.38
CA PHE A 21 -27.04 -5.82 -1.16
C PHE A 21 -26.50 -6.48 0.11
N GLU A 22 -27.29 -6.53 1.18
CA GLU A 22 -26.93 -7.26 2.40
C GLU A 22 -26.73 -8.76 2.13
N ARG A 23 -27.66 -9.39 1.40
CA ARG A 23 -27.53 -10.80 0.97
C ARG A 23 -26.30 -11.01 0.08
N ALA A 24 -26.01 -10.07 -0.82
CA ALA A 24 -24.80 -10.12 -1.62
C ALA A 24 -23.53 -10.02 -0.74
N GLY A 25 -23.53 -9.21 0.32
CA GLY A 25 -22.46 -9.15 1.30
C GLY A 25 -22.25 -10.47 2.05
N LEU A 26 -23.34 -11.14 2.46
CA LEU A 26 -23.28 -12.47 3.08
C LEU A 26 -22.65 -13.51 2.14
N PHE A 27 -22.96 -13.45 0.85
CA PHE A 27 -22.32 -14.30 -0.16
C PHE A 27 -20.82 -13.99 -0.29
N LEU A 28 -20.42 -12.70 -0.33
CA LEU A 28 -19.02 -12.29 -0.43
C LEU A 28 -18.17 -12.70 0.77
N ARG A 29 -18.78 -12.91 1.95
CA ARG A 29 -18.09 -13.41 3.13
C ARG A 29 -17.55 -14.84 2.94
N ILE A 30 -18.30 -15.71 2.27
CA ILE A 30 -17.94 -17.12 2.05
C ILE A 30 -17.40 -17.40 0.64
N TYR A 31 -17.35 -16.38 -0.20
CA TYR A 31 -16.90 -16.50 -1.59
C TYR A 31 -15.46 -17.02 -1.68
N ARG A 32 -15.24 -18.03 -2.54
CA ARG A 32 -13.92 -18.59 -2.85
C ARG A 32 -13.54 -18.39 -4.31
N SER A 33 -14.45 -18.70 -5.22
CA SER A 33 -14.24 -18.64 -6.68
C SER A 33 -15.58 -18.52 -7.41
N GLY A 34 -15.52 -18.25 -8.72
CA GLY A 34 -16.70 -18.22 -9.60
C GLY A 34 -17.17 -16.82 -9.98
N LYS A 35 -18.45 -16.71 -10.37
CA LYS A 35 -19.03 -15.45 -10.85
C LYS A 35 -19.50 -14.60 -9.67
N ILE A 36 -19.08 -13.34 -9.65
CA ILE A 36 -19.61 -12.34 -8.71
C ILE A 36 -21.07 -12.00 -9.09
N PRO A 37 -21.99 -11.88 -8.11
CA PRO A 37 -23.36 -11.42 -8.33
C PRO A 37 -23.44 -10.15 -9.18
N LYS A 38 -24.35 -10.14 -10.16
CA LYS A 38 -24.50 -9.01 -11.11
C LYS A 38 -24.69 -7.68 -10.39
N ILE A 39 -25.44 -7.67 -9.27
CA ILE A 39 -25.72 -6.46 -8.48
C ILE A 39 -24.44 -5.74 -8.02
N ILE A 40 -23.39 -6.49 -7.66
CA ILE A 40 -22.11 -5.93 -7.21
C ILE A 40 -21.36 -5.28 -8.37
N LYS A 41 -21.53 -5.81 -9.58
CA LYS A 41 -20.89 -5.27 -10.80
C LYS A 41 -21.43 -3.90 -11.20
N PHE A 42 -22.64 -3.55 -10.74
CA PHE A 42 -23.30 -2.27 -10.99
C PHE A 42 -22.93 -1.19 -9.96
N ILE A 43 -22.42 -1.56 -8.77
CA ILE A 43 -22.12 -0.60 -7.70
C ILE A 43 -21.26 0.59 -8.20
N PRO A 44 -20.17 0.40 -8.97
CA PRO A 44 -19.33 1.51 -9.47
C PRO A 44 -20.06 2.61 -10.24
N ILE A 45 -21.18 2.26 -10.89
CA ILE A 45 -21.95 3.16 -11.77
C ILE A 45 -22.91 4.04 -10.96
N LEU A 46 -23.21 3.65 -9.71
CA LEU A 46 -24.19 4.33 -8.88
C LEU A 46 -23.60 5.61 -8.27
N LYS A 47 -24.40 6.68 -8.22
CA LYS A 47 -24.01 7.94 -7.57
C LYS A 47 -23.68 7.73 -6.07
N ASN A 48 -24.52 6.94 -5.38
CA ASN A 48 -24.34 6.59 -3.96
C ASN A 48 -23.46 5.33 -3.80
N PHE A 49 -22.35 5.26 -4.53
CA PHE A 49 -21.44 4.11 -4.52
C PHE A 49 -21.01 3.71 -3.09
N GLU A 50 -20.63 4.69 -2.27
CA GLU A 50 -20.07 4.47 -0.93
C GLU A 50 -21.10 3.87 0.03
N GLU A 51 -22.30 4.46 0.11
CA GLU A 51 -23.39 3.95 0.95
C GLU A 51 -23.77 2.52 0.59
N ILE A 52 -23.91 2.24 -0.72
CA ILE A 52 -24.30 0.92 -1.21
C ILE A 52 -23.20 -0.11 -0.97
N LEU A 53 -21.94 0.29 -1.14
CA LEU A 53 -20.80 -0.55 -0.82
C LEU A 53 -20.81 -0.93 0.67
N TRP A 54 -21.07 0.02 1.57
CA TRP A 54 -21.12 -0.23 3.01
C TRP A 54 -22.19 -1.25 3.43
N LEU A 55 -23.35 -1.28 2.75
CA LEU A 55 -24.39 -2.29 2.99
C LEU A 55 -23.90 -3.73 2.79
N THR A 56 -22.92 -3.93 1.91
CA THR A 56 -22.34 -5.25 1.64
C THR A 56 -21.31 -5.70 2.68
N ARG A 57 -21.05 -4.89 3.72
CA ARG A 57 -20.07 -5.14 4.78
C ARG A 57 -18.68 -5.50 4.23
N PRO A 58 -17.98 -4.53 3.61
CA PRO A 58 -16.67 -4.75 3.01
C PRO A 58 -15.59 -5.12 4.04
N ASP A 59 -15.84 -4.95 5.33
CA ASP A 59 -15.09 -5.44 6.50
C ASP A 59 -15.17 -6.97 6.70
N ARG A 60 -16.18 -7.64 6.13
CA ARG A 60 -16.42 -9.09 6.31
C ARG A 60 -16.23 -9.95 5.06
N TRP A 61 -16.00 -9.35 3.90
CA TRP A 61 -15.64 -10.10 2.69
C TRP A 61 -14.45 -11.03 2.89
N SER A 62 -14.45 -12.16 2.19
CA SER A 62 -13.27 -13.01 2.06
C SER A 62 -12.16 -12.30 1.29
N PHE A 63 -10.91 -12.73 1.46
CA PHE A 63 -9.78 -12.16 0.70
C PHE A 63 -9.89 -12.44 -0.81
N GLN A 64 -10.50 -13.56 -1.18
CA GLN A 64 -10.82 -13.90 -2.57
C GLN A 64 -11.84 -12.92 -3.15
N ALA A 65 -12.89 -12.59 -2.40
CA ALA A 65 -13.87 -11.59 -2.81
C ALA A 65 -13.23 -10.22 -2.94
N LEU A 66 -12.43 -9.81 -1.95
CA LEU A 66 -11.71 -8.54 -1.96
C LEU A 66 -10.84 -8.41 -3.22
N PHE A 67 -10.03 -9.43 -3.55
CA PHE A 67 -9.21 -9.44 -4.75
C PHE A 67 -10.04 -9.27 -6.03
N THR A 68 -11.08 -10.08 -6.17
CA THR A 68 -11.89 -10.13 -7.39
C THR A 68 -12.68 -8.83 -7.59
N ILE A 69 -13.24 -8.27 -6.51
CA ILE A 69 -13.96 -6.98 -6.54
C ILE A 69 -12.99 -5.84 -6.82
N THR A 70 -11.84 -5.80 -6.16
CA THR A 70 -10.82 -4.76 -6.37
C THR A 70 -10.38 -4.72 -7.82
N ARG A 71 -10.06 -5.88 -8.41
CA ARG A 71 -9.71 -6.00 -9.84
C ARG A 71 -10.79 -5.42 -10.75
N MET A 72 -12.06 -5.69 -10.45
CA MET A 72 -13.19 -5.19 -11.23
C MET A 72 -13.44 -3.68 -11.04
N PHE A 73 -13.32 -3.20 -9.81
CA PHE A 73 -13.57 -1.81 -9.46
C PHE A 73 -12.50 -0.88 -10.03
N PHE A 74 -11.25 -1.35 -10.09
CA PHE A 74 -10.14 -0.57 -10.63
C PHE A 74 -10.28 -0.16 -12.09
N SER A 75 -11.05 -0.92 -12.88
CA SER A 75 -11.32 -0.59 -14.28
C SER A 75 -12.60 0.23 -14.46
N LYS A 76 -13.44 0.37 -13.43
CA LYS A 76 -14.78 0.97 -13.53
C LYS A 76 -14.97 2.24 -12.72
N LEU A 77 -14.25 2.38 -11.60
CA LEU A 77 -14.40 3.54 -10.72
C LEU A 77 -13.66 4.75 -11.27
N ASN A 78 -14.25 5.92 -11.05
CA ASN A 78 -13.59 7.20 -11.28
C ASN A 78 -12.47 7.42 -10.23
N GLN A 79 -11.57 8.39 -10.48
CA GLN A 79 -10.42 8.64 -9.60
C GLN A 79 -10.82 8.92 -8.14
N ASP A 80 -11.87 9.72 -7.93
CA ASP A 80 -12.34 10.05 -6.58
C ASP A 80 -12.99 8.86 -5.87
N GLN A 81 -13.81 8.10 -6.59
CA GLN A 81 -14.42 6.88 -6.06
C GLN A 81 -13.34 5.83 -5.73
N LEU A 82 -12.31 5.70 -6.57
CA LEU A 82 -11.19 4.79 -6.34
C LEU A 82 -10.38 5.24 -5.12
N LYS A 83 -10.15 6.55 -4.93
CA LYS A 83 -9.53 7.09 -3.71
C LYS A 83 -10.31 6.68 -2.46
N ARG A 84 -11.64 6.88 -2.47
CA ARG A 84 -12.54 6.51 -1.38
C ARG A 84 -12.50 5.00 -1.11
N PHE A 85 -12.60 4.18 -2.14
CA PHE A 85 -12.49 2.72 -2.03
C PHE A 85 -11.15 2.28 -1.41
N PHE A 86 -10.04 2.88 -1.84
CA PHE A 86 -8.73 2.61 -1.27
C PHE A 86 -8.66 2.92 0.23
N CYS A 87 -9.10 4.13 0.61
CA CYS A 87 -9.01 4.61 1.99
C CYS A 87 -9.96 3.87 2.94
N LEU A 88 -11.17 3.56 2.49
CA LEU A 88 -12.23 3.00 3.34
C LEU A 88 -12.22 1.48 3.40
N VAL A 89 -11.75 0.81 2.34
CA VAL A 89 -11.81 -0.65 2.24
C VAL A 89 -10.42 -1.28 2.21
N LEU A 90 -9.57 -0.92 1.24
CA LEU A 90 -8.30 -1.64 1.06
C LEU A 90 -7.29 -1.40 2.17
N VAL A 91 -7.04 -0.13 2.52
CA VAL A 91 -6.02 0.24 3.51
C VAL A 91 -6.35 -0.31 4.91
N PRO A 92 -7.59 -0.16 5.44
CA PRO A 92 -7.92 -0.69 6.76
C PRO A 92 -7.82 -2.21 6.81
N ARG A 93 -8.31 -2.90 5.77
CA ARG A 93 -8.22 -4.37 5.67
C ARG A 93 -6.79 -4.87 5.66
N PHE A 94 -5.90 -4.14 5.00
CA PHE A 94 -4.49 -4.47 4.95
C PHE A 94 -3.81 -4.26 6.31
N GLN A 95 -4.02 -3.11 6.93
CA GLN A 95 -3.47 -2.81 8.25
C GLN A 95 -3.92 -3.85 9.28
N GLU A 96 -5.21 -4.17 9.33
CA GLU A 96 -5.73 -5.20 10.24
C GLU A 96 -5.03 -6.55 10.07
N GLU A 97 -4.78 -7.01 8.85
CA GLU A 97 -4.11 -8.30 8.61
C GLU A 97 -2.64 -8.28 9.01
N ILE A 98 -1.92 -7.18 8.79
CA ILE A 98 -0.52 -7.05 9.26
C ILE A 98 -0.44 -7.04 10.78
N PHE A 99 -1.37 -6.34 11.45
CA PHE A 99 -1.39 -6.26 12.90
C PHE A 99 -1.78 -7.61 13.52
N LYS A 100 -2.81 -8.27 12.98
CA LYS A 100 -3.38 -9.50 13.56
C LYS A 100 -2.59 -10.77 13.24
N LYS A 101 -2.02 -10.90 12.04
CA LYS A 101 -1.43 -12.17 11.58
C LYS A 101 0.07 -12.08 11.32
N LYS A 102 0.79 -13.15 11.67
CA LYS A 102 2.21 -13.31 11.35
C LYS A 102 2.46 -13.56 9.85
N LYS A 103 1.50 -14.18 9.15
CA LYS A 103 1.57 -14.50 7.71
C LYS A 103 0.39 -13.87 6.98
N ILE A 104 0.70 -13.13 5.91
CA ILE A 104 -0.30 -12.41 5.11
C ILE A 104 -0.97 -13.36 4.13
N ASN A 105 -2.29 -13.25 3.99
CA ASN A 105 -3.04 -14.06 3.04
C ASN A 105 -2.55 -13.82 1.60
N PRO A 106 -2.32 -14.87 0.79
CA PRO A 106 -1.82 -14.71 -0.58
C PRO A 106 -2.75 -13.88 -1.47
N HIS A 107 -4.08 -13.99 -1.32
CA HIS A 107 -5.02 -13.18 -2.09
C HIS A 107 -4.97 -11.70 -1.71
N LEU A 108 -4.68 -11.38 -0.45
CA LEU A 108 -4.47 -10.01 -0.02
C LEU A 108 -3.17 -9.45 -0.64
N PHE A 109 -2.09 -10.23 -0.63
CA PHE A 109 -0.84 -9.85 -1.29
C PHE A 109 -1.05 -9.59 -2.80
N LEU A 110 -1.79 -10.46 -3.49
CA LEU A 110 -2.15 -10.26 -4.89
C LEU A 110 -3.03 -9.02 -5.12
N THR A 111 -3.97 -8.75 -4.21
CA THR A 111 -4.79 -7.54 -4.23
C THR A 111 -3.93 -6.29 -4.14
N ILE A 112 -2.91 -6.31 -3.27
CA ILE A 112 -2.02 -5.18 -3.10
C ILE A 112 -1.07 -5.04 -4.27
N LYS A 113 -0.54 -6.13 -4.84
CA LYS A 113 0.22 -6.11 -6.09
C LYS A 113 -0.59 -5.54 -7.25
N LEU A 114 -1.90 -5.82 -7.30
CA LEU A 114 -2.81 -5.20 -8.25
C LEU A 114 -3.02 -3.71 -7.94
N SER A 115 -3.13 -3.36 -6.65
CA SER A 115 -3.22 -1.99 -6.15
C SER A 115 -2.02 -1.13 -6.56
N ALA A 116 -0.82 -1.73 -6.52
CA ALA A 116 0.44 -1.10 -6.88
C ALA A 116 0.51 -0.65 -8.35
N LYS A 117 -0.29 -1.23 -9.25
CA LYS A 117 -0.38 -0.76 -10.65
C LYS A 117 -0.94 0.65 -10.77
N LYS A 118 -1.70 1.12 -9.77
CA LYS A 118 -2.20 2.49 -9.68
C LYS A 118 -1.27 3.29 -8.75
N GLU A 119 -0.06 3.55 -9.23
CA GLU A 119 1.07 4.07 -8.43
C GLU A 119 0.69 5.29 -7.59
N LYS A 120 0.08 6.31 -8.20
CA LYS A 120 -0.36 7.54 -7.50
C LYS A 120 -1.15 7.26 -6.22
N PHE A 121 -2.12 6.34 -6.28
CA PHE A 121 -2.96 6.00 -5.11
C PHE A 121 -2.22 5.13 -4.11
N PHE A 122 -1.41 4.19 -4.58
CA PHE A 122 -0.63 3.30 -3.72
C PHE A 122 0.41 4.09 -2.89
N PHE A 123 1.14 5.01 -3.52
CA PHE A 123 2.11 5.84 -2.82
C PHE A 123 1.44 6.82 -1.86
N SER A 124 0.41 7.55 -2.31
CA SER A 124 -0.24 8.57 -1.48
C SER A 124 -1.02 8.03 -0.29
N ASN A 125 -1.71 6.89 -0.43
CA ASN A 125 -2.61 6.38 0.61
C ASN A 125 -2.01 5.25 1.46
N LEU A 126 -0.92 4.60 1.01
CA LEU A 126 -0.35 3.44 1.70
C LEU A 126 1.13 3.66 2.03
N ILE A 127 2.01 3.83 1.05
CA ILE A 127 3.46 3.92 1.32
C ILE A 127 3.81 5.17 2.14
N ILE A 128 3.45 6.36 1.64
CA ILE A 128 3.87 7.63 2.24
C ILE A 128 3.34 7.77 3.68
N PRO A 129 2.05 7.47 3.97
CA PRO A 129 1.54 7.52 5.34
C PRO A 129 2.29 6.57 6.28
N ILE A 130 2.58 5.34 5.85
CA ILE A 130 3.32 4.37 6.67
C ILE A 130 4.76 4.85 6.92
N CYS A 131 5.46 5.37 5.91
CA CYS A 131 6.82 5.88 6.05
C CYS A 131 6.92 7.16 6.90
N SER A 132 5.91 8.02 6.82
CA SER A 132 5.84 9.28 7.56
C SER A 132 5.36 9.06 9.00
N SER A 133 4.64 7.98 9.26
CA SER A 133 4.21 7.62 10.61
C SER A 133 5.42 7.30 11.50
N LYS A 134 5.46 7.89 12.71
CA LYS A 134 6.51 7.61 13.71
C LYS A 134 6.44 6.17 14.23
N ASN A 135 5.28 5.52 14.11
CA ASN A 135 5.00 4.19 14.65
C ASN A 135 5.09 3.08 13.58
N CYS A 136 5.85 3.29 12.50
CA CYS A 136 6.04 2.30 11.45
C CYS A 136 6.68 1.02 12.02
N THR A 137 5.92 -0.07 12.04
CA THR A 137 6.40 -1.35 12.58
C THR A 137 7.38 -2.02 11.62
N THR A 138 8.27 -2.86 12.15
CA THR A 138 9.21 -3.63 11.31
C THR A 138 8.49 -4.58 10.36
N ARG A 139 7.28 -5.05 10.72
CA ARG A 139 6.45 -5.95 9.90
C ARG A 139 5.90 -5.23 8.68
N GLU A 140 5.34 -4.04 8.88
CA GLU A 140 4.89 -3.17 7.78
C GLU A 140 6.04 -2.85 6.83
N ALA A 141 7.22 -2.53 7.38
CA ALA A 141 8.41 -2.25 6.59
C ALA A 141 8.88 -3.45 5.75
N ILE A 142 8.93 -4.66 6.32
CA ILE A 142 9.29 -5.89 5.58
C ILE A 142 8.30 -6.13 4.44
N PHE A 143 7.01 -5.96 4.73
CA PHE A 143 5.98 -6.13 3.72
C PHE A 143 6.10 -5.10 2.58
N LEU A 144 6.25 -3.81 2.90
CA LEU A 144 6.43 -2.76 1.91
C LEU A 144 7.68 -2.98 1.07
N ALA A 145 8.79 -3.35 1.71
CA ALA A 145 10.03 -3.70 1.00
C ALA A 145 9.80 -4.86 0.01
N SER A 146 9.03 -5.88 0.42
CA SER A 146 8.70 -7.03 -0.45
C SER A 146 7.82 -6.64 -1.65
N ILE A 147 6.94 -5.64 -1.52
CA ILE A 147 6.15 -5.15 -2.65
C ILE A 147 7.02 -4.35 -3.60
N ILE A 148 7.86 -3.46 -3.07
CA ILE A 148 8.78 -2.64 -3.86
C ILE A 148 9.75 -3.52 -4.63
N SER A 149 10.24 -4.61 -4.03
CA SER A 149 11.10 -5.57 -4.74
C SER A 149 10.36 -6.40 -5.78
N ASN A 150 9.04 -6.57 -5.69
CA ASN A 150 8.26 -7.40 -6.60
C ASN A 150 7.51 -6.63 -7.69
N CYS A 151 7.30 -5.33 -7.50
CA CYS A 151 6.59 -4.46 -8.44
C CYS A 151 7.58 -3.58 -9.21
N LYS A 152 7.13 -3.09 -10.37
CA LYS A 152 7.82 -2.03 -11.12
C LYS A 152 7.07 -0.73 -10.82
N PHE A 153 7.83 0.32 -10.51
CA PHE A 153 7.32 1.65 -10.20
C PHE A 153 8.05 2.68 -11.04
N SER A 154 7.38 3.77 -11.39
CA SER A 154 8.01 4.93 -12.03
C SER A 154 9.10 5.52 -11.14
N ILE A 155 10.16 6.03 -11.78
CA ILE A 155 11.33 6.57 -11.07
C ILE A 155 10.93 7.74 -10.16
N ASN A 156 10.06 8.65 -10.64
CA ASN A 156 9.64 9.84 -9.89
C ASN A 156 9.04 9.52 -8.51
N HIS A 157 8.19 8.49 -8.43
CA HIS A 157 7.61 8.07 -7.17
C HIS A 157 8.65 7.43 -6.23
N ILE A 158 9.61 6.69 -6.78
CA ILE A 158 10.73 6.14 -6.02
C ILE A 158 11.63 7.25 -5.48
N LEU A 159 11.96 8.26 -6.28
CA LEU A 159 12.79 9.39 -5.83
C LEU A 159 12.12 10.13 -4.67
N CYS A 160 10.82 10.43 -4.79
CA CYS A 160 10.04 11.05 -3.73
C CYS A 160 10.06 10.22 -2.44
N LEU A 161 9.89 8.89 -2.55
CA LEU A 161 9.95 7.99 -1.41
C LEU A 161 11.33 7.99 -0.73
N VAL A 162 12.42 7.94 -1.51
CA VAL A 162 13.79 7.97 -0.97
C VAL A 162 14.03 9.27 -0.20
N LEU A 163 13.63 10.41 -0.74
CA LEU A 163 13.74 11.70 -0.07
C LEU A 163 12.98 11.75 1.25
N ILE A 164 11.75 11.21 1.29
CA ILE A 164 10.95 11.13 2.52
C ILE A 164 11.64 10.25 3.58
N LEU A 165 12.25 9.13 3.17
CA LEU A 165 12.95 8.23 4.08
C LEU A 165 14.20 8.86 4.70
N ILE A 166 14.87 9.76 3.96
CA ILE A 166 16.13 10.40 4.36
C ILE A 166 15.91 11.75 5.07
N LYS A 167 14.79 12.43 4.84
CA LYS A 167 14.52 13.81 5.30
C LYS A 167 14.87 14.07 6.77
N ASP A 168 14.49 13.17 7.67
CA ASP A 168 14.70 13.39 9.10
C ASP A 168 16.16 13.15 9.54
N LYS A 169 17.02 12.57 8.69
CA LYS A 169 18.38 12.01 8.99
C LYS A 169 18.45 11.01 10.16
N LEU A 170 17.39 10.92 10.96
CA LEU A 170 17.22 10.00 12.09
C LEU A 170 17.01 8.57 11.58
N PHE A 171 17.95 7.71 11.99
CA PHE A 171 17.84 6.28 11.77
C PHE A 171 16.56 5.70 12.38
N SER A 172 15.82 4.96 11.56
CA SER A 172 14.78 4.05 12.00
C SER A 172 14.96 2.72 11.29
N ASN A 173 14.89 1.62 12.05
CA ASN A 173 15.00 0.26 11.53
C ASN A 173 14.01 0.01 10.38
N SER A 174 12.78 0.52 10.51
CA SER A 174 11.72 0.36 9.51
C SER A 174 12.06 1.08 8.21
N ARG A 175 12.56 2.32 8.29
CA ARG A 175 12.97 3.11 7.12
C ARG A 175 14.14 2.47 6.37
N CYS A 176 15.15 1.96 7.08
CA CYS A 176 16.27 1.25 6.45
C CYS A 176 15.86 -0.05 5.75
N LEU A 177 14.87 -0.78 6.27
CA LEU A 177 14.36 -1.98 5.59
C LEU A 177 13.68 -1.65 4.26
N ILE A 178 12.88 -0.57 4.23
CA ILE A 178 12.24 -0.10 3.01
C ILE A 178 13.29 0.42 2.02
N LEU A 179 14.24 1.23 2.50
CA LEU A 179 15.34 1.76 1.69
C LEU A 179 16.16 0.64 1.07
N ARG A 180 16.49 -0.40 1.83
CA ARG A 180 17.15 -1.61 1.33
C ARG A 180 16.37 -2.26 0.20
N GLY A 181 15.05 -2.35 0.33
CA GLY A 181 14.17 -2.85 -0.74
C GLY A 181 14.29 -2.04 -2.02
N ILE A 182 14.33 -0.70 -1.92
CA ILE A 182 14.50 0.20 -3.08
C ILE A 182 15.89 0.03 -3.70
N LEU A 183 16.95 0.05 -2.89
CA LEU A 183 18.34 -0.06 -3.38
C LEU A 183 18.62 -1.43 -4.03
N SER A 184 17.96 -2.49 -3.55
CA SER A 184 18.09 -3.83 -4.13
C SER A 184 17.58 -3.91 -5.57
N LYS A 185 16.67 -3.01 -5.98
CA LYS A 185 16.11 -2.96 -7.33
C LYS A 185 17.02 -2.35 -8.39
N LYS A 186 18.15 -1.71 -7.99
CA LYS A 186 19.09 -1.06 -8.90
C LYS A 186 18.42 -0.03 -9.83
N TYR A 187 17.65 0.89 -9.26
CA TYR A 187 17.11 2.01 -10.02
C TYR A 187 18.23 2.96 -10.45
N ASN A 188 18.09 3.58 -11.62
CA ASN A 188 18.99 4.65 -12.07
C ASN A 188 18.68 5.93 -11.27
N LEU A 189 19.36 6.09 -10.14
CA LEU A 189 19.19 7.23 -9.26
C LEU A 189 20.03 8.42 -9.76
N PRO A 190 19.48 9.65 -9.79
CA PRO A 190 20.27 10.86 -10.02
C PRO A 190 21.37 11.05 -8.99
N ASN A 191 22.51 11.60 -9.40
CA ASN A 191 23.70 11.81 -8.54
C ASN A 191 23.36 12.59 -7.27
N ARG A 192 22.53 13.64 -7.34
CA ARG A 192 22.06 14.39 -6.16
C ARG A 192 21.42 13.50 -5.09
N ILE A 193 20.71 12.44 -5.49
CA ILE A 193 20.07 11.52 -4.53
C ILE A 193 21.11 10.57 -3.93
N LEU A 194 22.13 10.19 -4.70
CA LEU A 194 23.26 9.42 -4.19
C LEU A 194 24.05 10.23 -3.15
N GLU A 195 24.27 11.53 -3.38
CA GLU A 195 24.85 12.47 -2.40
C GLU A 195 24.03 12.49 -1.10
N TYR A 196 22.71 12.71 -1.19
CA TYR A 196 21.85 12.66 0.00
C TYR A 196 21.87 11.31 0.74
N LEU A 197 21.99 10.20 0.00
CA LEU A 197 22.14 8.87 0.58
C LEU A 197 23.49 8.71 1.29
N MET A 198 24.58 9.22 0.71
CA MET A 198 25.88 9.22 1.35
C MET A 198 25.86 10.02 2.64
N ASP A 199 25.31 11.24 2.62
CA ASP A 199 25.13 12.08 3.80
C ASP A 199 24.34 11.35 4.89
N PHE A 200 23.29 10.62 4.52
CA PHE A 200 22.50 9.83 5.45
C PHE A 200 23.32 8.71 6.12
N PHE A 201 24.15 7.99 5.35
CA PHE A 201 25.01 6.93 5.89
C PHE A 201 26.16 7.51 6.72
N LEU A 202 26.76 8.62 6.29
CA LEU A 202 27.82 9.33 7.01
C LEU A 202 27.32 9.88 8.36
N PHE A 203 26.11 10.43 8.40
CA PHE A 203 25.49 10.92 9.63
C PHE A 203 25.21 9.79 10.64
N ASN A 204 24.93 8.58 10.14
CA ASN A 204 24.58 7.42 10.97
C ASN A 204 25.72 6.40 11.13
N LYS A 205 26.99 6.80 10.93
CA LYS A 205 28.19 5.94 11.06
C LYS A 205 28.21 5.08 12.33
N ASN A 206 27.81 5.63 13.47
CA ASN A 206 27.86 4.91 14.74
C ASN A 206 26.93 3.66 14.79
N LYS A 207 26.00 3.53 13.83
CA LYS A 207 24.97 2.49 13.79
C LYS A 207 25.33 1.28 12.92
N ILE A 208 26.56 1.20 12.43
CA ILE A 208 27.05 0.08 11.59
C ILE A 208 27.03 -1.26 12.30
N LYS A 209 27.16 -1.24 13.63
CA LYS A 209 26.98 -2.43 14.48
C LYS A 209 25.59 -3.05 14.33
N LEU A 210 24.59 -2.28 13.88
CA LEU A 210 23.24 -2.79 13.62
C LEU A 210 23.18 -3.51 12.27
N GLU A 211 22.85 -4.80 12.31
CA GLU A 211 22.80 -5.67 11.13
C GLU A 211 21.93 -5.10 9.99
N LYS A 212 20.77 -4.52 10.30
CA LYS A 212 19.85 -3.92 9.32
C LYS A 212 20.46 -2.73 8.58
N PHE A 213 21.19 -1.89 9.29
CA PHE A 213 21.88 -0.74 8.71
C PHE A 213 23.04 -1.21 7.84
N ARG A 214 23.88 -2.11 8.38
CA ARG A 214 25.00 -2.72 7.67
C ARG A 214 24.56 -3.35 6.35
N ASN A 215 23.50 -4.17 6.38
CA ASN A 215 22.99 -4.84 5.18
C ASN A 215 22.46 -3.83 4.15
N CYS A 216 21.81 -2.74 4.59
CA CYS A 216 21.37 -1.67 3.70
C CYS A 216 22.56 -0.94 3.05
N PHE A 217 23.59 -0.63 3.84
CA PHE A 217 24.80 0.05 3.40
C PHE A 217 25.63 -0.80 2.42
N LEU A 218 25.77 -2.10 2.70
CA LEU A 218 26.47 -3.02 1.80
C LEU A 218 25.77 -3.14 0.45
N ILE A 219 24.43 -3.16 0.43
CA ILE A 219 23.67 -3.16 -0.82
C ILE A 219 23.84 -1.83 -1.58
N PHE A 220 23.90 -0.71 -0.86
CA PHE A 220 24.17 0.61 -1.45
C PHE A 220 25.54 0.62 -2.16
N ILE A 221 26.61 0.24 -1.46
CA ILE A 221 27.96 0.18 -2.04
C ILE A 221 27.98 -0.79 -3.22
N LYS A 222 27.46 -2.02 -3.04
CA LYS A 222 27.49 -3.05 -4.09
C LYS A 222 26.83 -2.60 -5.39
N ASN A 223 25.76 -1.83 -5.31
CA ASN A 223 24.98 -1.44 -6.49
C ASN A 223 25.38 -0.09 -7.08
N TYR A 224 25.92 0.83 -6.28
CA TYR A 224 26.16 2.21 -6.69
C TYR A 224 27.62 2.66 -6.61
N SER A 225 28.57 1.78 -6.24
CA SER A 225 30.00 2.12 -6.11
C SER A 225 30.63 2.72 -7.37
N ALA A 226 30.12 2.38 -8.55
CA ALA A 226 30.62 2.88 -9.83
C ALA A 226 30.35 4.39 -10.04
N PHE A 227 29.33 4.95 -9.39
CA PHE A 227 28.92 6.34 -9.57
C PHE A 227 29.65 7.32 -8.65
N PHE A 228 30.46 6.83 -7.70
CA PHE A 228 31.15 7.68 -6.74
C PHE A 228 32.54 8.11 -7.20
N SER A 229 32.88 9.35 -6.87
CA SER A 229 34.22 9.90 -7.01
C SER A 229 35.21 9.23 -6.04
N ILE A 230 36.51 9.45 -6.25
CA ILE A 230 37.58 8.87 -5.41
C ILE A 230 37.48 9.42 -3.97
N GLU A 231 37.13 10.70 -3.82
CA GLU A 231 36.94 11.37 -2.52
C GLU A 231 35.75 10.79 -1.75
N GLU A 232 34.62 10.59 -2.42
CA GLU A 232 33.41 9.99 -1.84
C GLU A 232 33.66 8.54 -1.39
N LYS A 233 34.39 7.77 -2.20
CA LYS A 233 34.84 6.41 -1.84
C LYS A 233 35.70 6.43 -0.58
N SER A 234 36.62 7.38 -0.46
CA SER A 234 37.45 7.53 0.74
C SER A 234 36.62 7.84 1.99
N CYS A 235 35.57 8.65 1.86
CA CYS A 235 34.65 8.98 2.95
C CYS A 235 33.80 7.80 3.38
N LEU A 236 33.38 6.96 2.43
CA LEU A 236 32.62 5.73 2.68
C LEU A 236 33.50 4.62 3.28
N LEU A 237 34.79 4.57 2.95
CA LEU A 237 35.73 3.62 3.58
C LEU A 237 35.89 3.88 5.08
N LYS A 238 35.86 5.15 5.52
CA LYS A 238 35.86 5.53 6.96
C LYS A 238 34.64 5.02 7.75
N ILE A 239 33.60 4.54 7.05
CA ILE A 239 32.41 3.94 7.65
C ILE A 239 32.70 2.47 7.94
N LEU A 240 33.32 1.73 7.01
CA LEU A 240 33.54 0.29 7.18
C LEU A 240 34.39 -0.01 8.42
N PRO A 241 34.05 -1.06 9.19
CA PRO A 241 34.83 -1.49 10.35
C PRO A 241 36.23 -1.97 9.95
#